data_AF-A0A1C0ZTS8-F1
#
_entry.id   AF-A0A1C0ZTS8-F1
#
_cell.length_a   1.000
_cell.length_b   1.000
_cell.length_c   1.000
_cell.angle_alpha   90.00
_cell.angle_beta   90.00
_cell.angle_gamma   90.00
#
_symmetry.space_group_name_H-M   'P 1'
#
loop_
_entity.id
_entity.type
_entity.pdbx_description
1 polymer ?
#
loop_
_entity_poly.entity_id
_entity_poly.type
_entity_poly.pdbx_seq_one_letter_code
_entity_poly.pdbx_strand_id
1 'polypeptide(L)'
;MLTWRKEWIGPFDSTWSIFEKIRLVNSINETDLLSIINPEYKKRQRKYRNINTLIGFNLTELERQGVYLRVTLDSMERLKQIVNIPIYHVSVYHSHLVYCSQCLDNDYHSFLHQFKLINNCPFHLSDLIDKCEKCNKVIYVHNLSNNTPFCCSCGQSLKQSFDDPLWKKWGGEVHIKDDIVLSWLNKVGIMKS
;
A
#
# COMPACT_ATOMS: atom_id res chain seq x y z
N MET A 1 -4.73 -19.36 10.16
CA MET A 1 -5.17 -18.15 10.89
C MET A 1 -4.04 -17.15 10.83
N LEU A 2 -4.29 -15.92 10.37
CA LEU A 2 -3.28 -14.86 10.36
C LEU A 2 -3.14 -14.23 11.76
N THR A 3 -1.91 -14.03 12.21
CA THR A 3 -1.61 -13.10 13.30
C THR A 3 -1.76 -11.68 12.75
N TRP A 4 -2.79 -10.98 13.20
CA TRP A 4 -3.08 -9.62 12.77
C TRP A 4 -3.81 -8.83 13.85
N ARG A 5 -3.54 -7.53 13.92
CA ARG A 5 -4.26 -6.57 14.76
C ARG A 5 -4.78 -5.43 13.89
N LYS A 6 -6.06 -5.11 14.01
CA LYS A 6 -6.70 -4.07 13.18
C LYS A 6 -6.05 -2.69 13.38
N GLU A 7 -5.50 -2.46 14.57
CA GLU A 7 -4.82 -1.23 14.98
C GLU A 7 -3.50 -1.02 14.22
N TRP A 8 -2.95 -2.04 13.55
CA TRP A 8 -1.70 -1.92 12.79
C TRP A 8 -1.87 -1.23 11.42
N ILE A 9 -3.11 -1.04 10.98
CA ILE A 9 -3.43 -0.24 9.79
C ILE A 9 -3.38 1.23 10.18
N GLY A 10 -2.40 1.96 9.66
CA GLY A 10 -2.28 3.39 9.90
C GLY A 10 -3.23 4.22 9.02
N PRO A 11 -3.36 5.53 9.28
CA PRO A 11 -4.04 6.42 8.36
C PRO A 11 -3.36 6.43 6.99
N PHE A 12 -4.17 6.48 5.93
CA PHE A 12 -3.73 6.48 4.52
C PHE A 12 -2.88 5.27 4.08
N ASP A 13 -2.81 4.20 4.87
CA ASP A 13 -2.02 3.02 4.55
C ASP A 13 -2.49 2.38 3.23
N SER A 14 -1.54 2.07 2.37
CA SER A 14 -1.83 1.43 1.08
C SER A 14 -2.12 -0.06 1.27
N THR A 15 -2.88 -0.63 0.34
CA THR A 15 -3.11 -2.09 0.31
C THR A 15 -1.80 -2.88 0.20
N TRP A 16 -0.80 -2.33 -0.52
CA TRP A 16 0.53 -2.93 -0.61
C TRP A 16 1.21 -3.03 0.76
N SER A 17 1.32 -1.91 1.47
CA SER A 17 1.90 -1.85 2.81
C SER A 17 1.22 -2.80 3.78
N ILE A 18 -0.12 -2.84 3.78
CA ILE A 18 -0.90 -3.73 4.64
C ILE A 18 -0.55 -5.20 4.34
N PHE A 19 -0.48 -5.60 3.07
CA PHE A 19 -0.10 -6.98 2.72
C PHE A 19 1.36 -7.30 3.07
N GLU A 20 2.29 -6.37 2.87
CA GLU A 20 3.69 -6.58 3.25
C GLU A 20 3.84 -6.74 4.77
N LYS A 21 3.10 -5.97 5.57
CA LYS A 21 3.02 -6.12 7.03
C LYS A 21 2.45 -7.48 7.45
N ILE A 22 1.36 -7.93 6.81
CA ILE A 22 0.77 -9.26 7.05
C ILE A 22 1.81 -10.35 6.78
N ARG A 23 2.51 -10.26 5.64
CA ARG A 23 3.55 -11.22 5.26
C ARG A 23 4.70 -11.23 6.27
N LEU A 24 5.11 -10.04 6.72
CA LEU A 24 6.21 -9.86 7.67
C LEU A 24 5.89 -10.50 9.03
N VAL A 25 4.74 -10.19 9.63
CA VAL A 25 4.39 -10.71 10.97
C VAL A 25 4.04 -12.20 10.97
N ASN A 26 3.56 -12.73 9.85
CA ASN A 26 3.23 -14.16 9.71
C ASN A 26 4.40 -14.98 9.14
N SER A 27 5.50 -14.35 8.72
CA SER A 27 6.62 -15.01 8.02
C SER A 27 6.18 -15.84 6.81
N ILE A 28 5.21 -15.32 6.04
CA ILE A 28 4.61 -16.02 4.89
C ILE A 28 5.01 -15.39 3.55
N ASN A 29 5.09 -16.23 2.52
CA ASN A 29 5.35 -15.76 1.15
C ASN A 29 4.05 -15.40 0.40
N GLU A 30 4.18 -14.98 -0.86
CA GLU A 30 3.05 -14.63 -1.74
C GLU A 30 2.04 -15.77 -1.90
N THR A 31 2.53 -17.00 -2.08
CA THR A 31 1.70 -18.18 -2.34
C THR A 31 0.88 -18.55 -1.12
N ASP A 32 1.51 -18.50 0.05
CA ASP A 32 0.84 -18.74 1.33
C ASP A 32 -0.26 -17.69 1.53
N LEU A 33 0.06 -16.39 1.36
CA LEU A 33 -0.90 -15.31 1.50
C LEU A 33 -2.06 -15.44 0.50
N LEU A 34 -1.77 -15.72 -0.78
CA LEU A 34 -2.80 -15.91 -1.81
C LEU A 34 -3.73 -17.07 -1.49
N SER A 35 -3.22 -18.19 -0.94
CA SER A 35 -4.08 -19.32 -0.59
C SER A 35 -5.07 -18.98 0.53
N ILE A 36 -4.72 -18.04 1.40
CA ILE A 36 -5.60 -17.53 2.47
C ILE A 36 -6.63 -16.56 1.91
N ILE A 37 -6.18 -15.57 1.13
CA ILE A 37 -7.03 -14.44 0.74
C ILE A 37 -7.77 -14.67 -0.58
N ASN A 38 -7.42 -15.72 -1.32
CA ASN A 38 -8.03 -16.10 -2.59
C ASN A 38 -7.96 -17.63 -2.76
N PRO A 39 -8.78 -18.39 -2.01
CA PRO A 39 -8.71 -19.86 -2.01
C PRO A 39 -9.06 -20.48 -3.37
N GLU A 40 -9.85 -19.79 -4.19
CA GLU A 40 -10.22 -20.22 -5.55
C GLU A 40 -9.11 -19.93 -6.59
N TYR A 41 -7.97 -19.41 -6.15
CA TYR A 41 -6.85 -19.07 -7.02
C TYR A 41 -6.30 -20.31 -7.74
N LYS A 42 -6.41 -20.31 -9.08
CA LYS A 42 -5.71 -21.28 -9.94
C LYS A 42 -4.41 -20.67 -10.46
N LYS A 43 -3.30 -21.42 -10.34
CA LYS A 43 -2.00 -21.04 -10.93
C LYS A 43 -2.22 -20.63 -12.40
N ARG A 44 -1.78 -19.42 -12.76
CA ARG A 44 -1.90 -18.71 -14.08
C ARG A 44 -2.98 -17.62 -14.18
N GLN A 45 -3.86 -17.43 -13.19
CA GLN A 45 -4.85 -16.34 -13.26
C GLN A 45 -4.31 -15.01 -12.71
N ARG A 46 -3.46 -14.32 -13.48
CA ARG A 46 -2.78 -13.07 -13.06
C ARG A 46 -3.74 -11.95 -12.59
N LYS A 47 -4.94 -11.86 -13.17
CA LYS A 47 -5.94 -10.84 -12.79
C LYS A 47 -6.37 -10.91 -11.33
N TYR A 48 -6.29 -12.08 -10.71
CA TYR A 48 -6.67 -12.30 -9.31
C TYR A 48 -5.52 -12.12 -8.32
N ARG A 49 -4.43 -11.48 -8.76
CA ARG A 49 -3.32 -11.05 -7.90
C ARG A 49 -3.30 -9.54 -7.70
N ASN A 50 -4.21 -8.82 -8.35
CA ASN A 50 -4.16 -7.37 -8.38
C ASN A 50 -4.63 -6.78 -7.05
N ILE A 51 -3.71 -6.20 -6.28
CA ILE A 51 -4.00 -5.67 -4.95
C ILE A 51 -4.75 -4.33 -4.97
N ASN A 52 -4.80 -3.65 -6.11
CA ASN A 52 -5.54 -2.39 -6.25
C ASN A 52 -7.02 -2.65 -6.62
N THR A 53 -7.31 -3.73 -7.34
CA THR A 53 -8.69 -4.10 -7.69
C THR A 53 -9.29 -5.12 -6.72
N LEU A 54 -8.45 -5.90 -6.03
CA LEU A 54 -8.84 -7.00 -5.15
C LEU A 54 -9.81 -8.00 -5.79
N ILE A 55 -9.85 -8.05 -7.13
CA ILE A 55 -10.75 -8.96 -7.85
C ILE A 55 -10.38 -10.39 -7.45
N GLY A 56 -11.38 -11.16 -7.01
CA GLY A 56 -11.22 -12.54 -6.56
C GLY A 56 -10.72 -12.70 -5.12
N PHE A 57 -10.44 -11.62 -4.40
CA PHE A 57 -10.04 -11.71 -3.00
C PHE A 57 -11.29 -11.93 -2.13
N ASN A 58 -11.20 -12.82 -1.14
CA ASN A 58 -12.23 -13.06 -0.15
C ASN A 58 -12.17 -11.97 0.95
N LEU A 59 -12.70 -10.79 0.63
CA LEU A 59 -12.70 -9.64 1.55
C LEU A 59 -13.43 -9.94 2.86
N THR A 60 -14.51 -10.72 2.81
CA THR A 60 -15.25 -11.13 4.01
C THR A 60 -14.37 -11.92 4.97
N GLU A 61 -13.53 -12.83 4.46
CA GLU A 61 -12.61 -13.60 5.29
C GLU A 61 -11.46 -12.75 5.83
N LEU A 62 -10.93 -11.82 5.02
CA LEU A 62 -9.94 -10.83 5.48
C LEU A 62 -10.49 -9.98 6.62
N GLU A 63 -11.71 -9.48 6.50
CA GLU A 63 -12.38 -8.67 7.54
C GLU A 63 -12.63 -9.48 8.81
N ARG A 64 -12.99 -10.77 8.70
CA ARG A 64 -13.09 -11.68 9.86
C ARG A 64 -11.77 -11.86 10.59
N GLN A 65 -10.66 -11.76 9.87
CA GLN A 65 -9.30 -11.80 10.44
C GLN A 65 -8.80 -10.40 10.85
N GLY A 66 -9.66 -9.37 10.82
CA GLY A 66 -9.35 -8.00 11.25
C GLY A 66 -8.60 -7.16 10.21
N VAL A 67 -8.50 -7.61 8.95
CA VAL A 67 -7.86 -6.89 7.85
C VAL A 67 -8.91 -6.10 7.07
N TYR A 68 -9.02 -4.80 7.35
CA TYR A 68 -10.05 -3.93 6.77
C TYR A 68 -9.50 -3.08 5.61
N LEU A 69 -9.56 -3.61 4.38
CA LEU A 69 -9.05 -2.90 3.18
C LEU A 69 -10.04 -1.89 2.59
N ARG A 70 -11.33 -2.00 2.93
CA ARG A 70 -12.41 -1.22 2.31
C ARG A 70 -12.24 0.29 2.51
N VAL A 71 -11.76 0.71 3.68
CA VAL A 71 -11.49 2.13 4.00
C VAL A 71 -10.42 2.72 3.08
N THR A 72 -9.33 1.98 2.85
CA THR A 72 -8.26 2.38 1.93
C THR A 72 -8.80 2.50 0.50
N LEU A 73 -9.56 1.52 0.02
CA LEU A 73 -10.13 1.52 -1.32
C LEU A 73 -11.14 2.65 -1.54
N ASP A 74 -12.03 2.88 -0.58
CA ASP A 74 -13.02 3.97 -0.63
C ASP A 74 -12.32 5.34 -0.64
N SER A 75 -11.24 5.49 0.12
CA SER A 75 -10.42 6.70 0.12
C SER A 75 -9.72 6.91 -1.22
N MET A 76 -9.15 5.84 -1.79
CA MET A 76 -8.56 5.89 -3.12
C MET A 76 -9.60 6.25 -4.19
N GLU A 77 -10.83 5.75 -4.11
CA GLU A 77 -11.90 6.08 -5.06
C GLU A 77 -12.32 7.55 -4.93
N ARG A 78 -12.48 8.06 -3.70
CA ARG A 78 -12.77 9.48 -3.44
C ARG A 78 -11.68 10.39 -3.99
N LEU A 79 -10.41 10.04 -3.81
CA LEU A 79 -9.28 10.85 -4.30
C LEU A 79 -9.28 11.01 -5.83
N LYS A 80 -9.80 10.02 -6.58
CA LYS A 80 -9.92 10.14 -8.05
C LYS A 80 -10.81 11.32 -8.48
N GLN A 81 -11.76 11.72 -7.63
CA GLN A 81 -12.67 12.83 -7.90
C GLN A 81 -11.94 14.18 -8.04
N ILE A 82 -10.71 14.31 -7.51
CA ILE A 82 -9.87 15.49 -7.69
C ILE A 82 -9.54 15.74 -9.16
N VAL A 83 -9.34 14.68 -9.93
CA VAL A 83 -8.83 14.79 -11.30
C VAL A 83 -9.92 15.28 -12.26
N ASN A 84 -11.21 15.16 -11.93
CA ASN A 84 -12.37 15.60 -12.74
C ASN A 84 -12.21 15.39 -14.26
N ILE A 85 -11.65 14.24 -14.65
CA ILE A 85 -11.35 13.94 -16.04
C ILE A 85 -12.16 12.70 -16.47
N PRO A 86 -12.95 12.78 -17.56
CA PRO A 86 -13.72 11.66 -18.10
C PRO A 86 -12.84 10.71 -18.92
N ILE A 87 -11.65 10.36 -18.43
CA ILE A 87 -10.77 9.43 -19.15
C ILE A 87 -10.97 8.04 -18.56
N TYR A 88 -11.89 7.30 -19.16
CA TYR A 88 -12.18 5.89 -18.90
C TYR A 88 -10.97 4.94 -19.09
N HIS A 89 -9.82 5.44 -19.58
CA HIS A 89 -8.66 4.63 -19.96
C HIS A 89 -7.34 4.96 -19.26
N VAL A 90 -7.25 6.03 -18.45
CA VAL A 90 -5.98 6.46 -17.84
C VAL A 90 -6.06 6.28 -16.33
N SER A 91 -5.24 5.36 -15.80
CA SER A 91 -5.07 5.22 -14.37
C SER A 91 -4.44 6.49 -13.79
N VAL A 92 -5.09 7.09 -12.80
CA VAL A 92 -4.56 8.19 -11.99
C VAL A 92 -3.55 7.73 -10.93
N TYR A 93 -3.38 6.40 -10.79
CA TYR A 93 -2.40 5.79 -9.90
C TYR A 93 -1.23 5.18 -10.68
N HIS A 94 -0.02 5.22 -10.10
CA HIS A 94 1.16 4.52 -10.58
C HIS A 94 0.96 2.99 -10.55
N SER A 95 1.50 2.30 -11.57
CA SER A 95 1.44 0.82 -11.68
C SER A 95 2.64 0.11 -11.03
N HIS A 96 3.67 0.88 -10.70
CA HIS A 96 4.85 0.52 -9.92
C HIS A 96 4.78 1.23 -8.56
N LEU A 97 5.67 0.85 -7.65
CA LEU A 97 5.83 1.45 -6.34
C LEU A 97 6.49 2.80 -6.50
N VAL A 98 5.82 3.84 -6.03
CA VAL A 98 6.38 5.16 -5.80
C VAL A 98 6.34 5.38 -4.29
N TYR A 99 7.48 5.66 -3.68
CA TYR A 99 7.61 5.61 -2.22
C TYR A 99 8.48 6.72 -1.65
N CYS A 100 8.34 6.96 -0.36
CA CYS A 100 9.24 7.79 0.43
C CYS A 100 10.10 6.89 1.33
N SER A 101 11.42 7.05 1.29
CA SER A 101 12.35 6.27 2.13
C SER A 101 12.05 6.43 3.62
N GLN A 102 11.81 7.66 4.09
CA GLN A 102 11.49 7.97 5.49
C GLN A 102 10.18 7.30 5.96
N CYS A 103 9.20 7.13 5.06
CA CYS A 103 7.99 6.37 5.37
C CYS A 103 8.29 4.87 5.50
N LEU A 104 9.07 4.31 4.56
CA LEU A 104 9.41 2.88 4.57
C LEU A 104 10.29 2.47 5.74
N ASP A 105 11.09 3.39 6.30
CA ASP A 105 11.84 3.15 7.53
C ASP A 105 10.95 2.85 8.75
N ASN A 106 9.66 3.15 8.65
CA ASN A 106 8.63 2.82 9.64
C ASN A 106 7.68 1.71 9.16
N ASP A 107 8.11 0.90 8.17
CA ASP A 107 7.30 -0.14 7.52
C ASP A 107 5.95 0.41 6.98
N TYR A 108 5.92 1.67 6.56
CA TYR A 108 4.70 2.37 6.15
C TYR A 108 4.79 2.84 4.71
N HIS A 109 3.73 2.58 3.94
CA HIS A 109 3.58 3.16 2.62
C HIS A 109 2.14 3.59 2.38
N SER A 110 1.95 4.86 2.04
CA SER A 110 0.64 5.47 1.82
C SER A 110 0.13 5.27 0.40
N PHE A 111 -1.19 5.15 0.23
CA PHE A 111 -1.80 5.19 -1.11
C PHE A 111 -1.63 6.56 -1.80
N LEU A 112 -1.33 7.62 -1.04
CA LEU A 112 -1.09 8.96 -1.58
C LEU A 112 0.18 9.01 -2.44
N HIS A 113 1.21 8.24 -2.08
CA HIS A 113 2.43 8.16 -2.89
C HIS A 113 2.18 7.59 -4.28
N GLN A 114 1.12 6.77 -4.43
CA GLN A 114 0.76 6.18 -5.71
C GLN A 114 -0.06 7.12 -6.60
N PHE A 115 -0.56 8.25 -6.09
CA PHE A 115 -1.39 9.16 -6.86
C PHE A 115 -0.54 10.08 -7.73
N LYS A 116 -0.69 10.02 -9.06
CA LYS A 116 0.23 10.65 -10.04
C LYS A 116 0.37 12.17 -9.95
N LEU A 117 -0.56 12.85 -9.28
CA LEU A 117 -0.48 14.30 -9.07
C LEU A 117 0.36 14.68 -7.85
N ILE A 118 0.80 13.70 -7.06
CA ILE A 118 1.65 13.87 -5.88
C ILE A 118 3.05 13.39 -6.23
N ASN A 119 4.00 14.33 -6.38
CA ASN A 119 5.40 14.02 -6.69
C ASN A 119 6.30 14.06 -5.45
N ASN A 120 5.84 14.73 -4.39
CA ASN A 120 6.53 14.87 -3.12
C ASN A 120 5.74 14.12 -2.04
N CYS A 121 6.45 13.52 -1.09
CA CYS A 121 5.84 12.84 0.03
C CYS A 121 5.00 13.83 0.85
N PRO A 122 3.68 13.62 1.03
CA PRO A 122 2.85 14.58 1.74
C PRO A 122 3.14 14.65 3.24
N PHE A 123 3.90 13.69 3.79
CA PHE A 123 4.26 13.62 5.20
C PHE A 123 5.66 14.19 5.49
N HIS A 124 6.56 14.10 4.52
CA HIS A 124 7.99 14.43 4.70
C HIS A 124 8.49 15.53 3.76
N LEU A 125 7.69 15.92 2.76
CA LEU A 125 7.98 16.91 1.72
C LEU A 125 9.22 16.61 0.86
N SER A 126 9.79 15.41 0.98
CA SER A 126 10.87 14.92 0.13
C SER A 126 10.33 14.44 -1.22
N ASP A 127 11.15 14.44 -2.26
CA ASP A 127 10.81 13.81 -3.53
C ASP A 127 10.49 12.32 -3.34
N LEU A 128 9.54 11.82 -4.12
CA LEU A 128 9.20 10.40 -4.15
C LEU A 128 10.15 9.63 -5.09
N ILE A 129 10.44 8.40 -4.70
CA ILE A 129 11.33 7.47 -5.41
C ILE A 129 10.48 6.47 -6.18
N ASP A 130 10.75 6.26 -7.46
CA ASP A 130 9.99 5.36 -8.35
C ASP A 130 10.78 4.10 -8.80
N LYS A 131 12.04 4.01 -8.40
CA LYS A 131 12.98 2.93 -8.77
C LYS A 131 13.81 2.52 -7.58
N CYS A 132 14.23 1.25 -7.56
CA CYS A 132 15.17 0.77 -6.56
C CYS A 132 16.53 1.46 -6.71
N GLU A 133 17.03 2.06 -5.63
CA GLU A 133 18.32 2.77 -5.61
C GLU A 133 19.52 1.88 -5.98
N LYS A 134 19.44 0.56 -5.71
CA LYS A 134 20.53 -0.38 -5.99
C LYS A 134 20.54 -0.87 -7.44
N CYS A 135 19.39 -1.27 -7.98
CA CYS A 135 19.33 -1.90 -9.31
C CYS A 135 18.71 -1.01 -10.40
N ASN A 136 18.22 0.17 -10.03
CA ASN A 136 17.56 1.15 -10.89
C ASN A 136 16.34 0.61 -11.67
N LYS A 137 15.73 -0.47 -11.19
CA LYS A 137 14.51 -1.05 -11.76
C LYS A 137 13.28 -0.58 -10.99
N VAL A 138 12.18 -0.34 -11.72
CA VAL A 138 10.87 -0.11 -11.12
C VAL A 138 10.41 -1.36 -10.35
N ILE A 139 9.71 -1.13 -9.24
CA ILE A 139 9.20 -2.21 -8.40
C ILE A 139 7.71 -2.35 -8.66
N TYR A 140 7.29 -3.41 -9.35
CA TYR A 140 5.87 -3.61 -9.64
C TYR A 140 5.13 -4.11 -8.40
N VAL A 141 4.15 -3.34 -7.94
CA VAL A 141 3.37 -3.66 -6.71
C VAL A 141 1.90 -3.92 -6.97
N HIS A 142 1.45 -3.82 -8.21
CA HIS A 142 0.06 -4.16 -8.55
C HIS A 142 -0.24 -5.64 -8.27
N ASN A 143 0.76 -6.54 -8.30
CA ASN A 143 0.61 -7.92 -7.86
C ASN A 143 1.36 -8.13 -6.54
N LEU A 144 0.83 -8.99 -5.67
CA LEU A 144 1.63 -9.56 -4.59
C LEU A 144 2.90 -10.16 -5.21
N SER A 145 4.05 -9.73 -4.71
CA SER A 145 5.34 -10.17 -5.23
C SER A 145 5.89 -11.33 -4.40
N ASN A 146 6.65 -12.22 -5.03
CA ASN A 146 7.42 -13.26 -4.33
C ASN A 146 8.64 -12.73 -3.56
N ASN A 147 8.93 -11.43 -3.61
CA ASN A 147 10.08 -10.85 -2.93
C ASN A 147 9.87 -10.88 -1.43
N THR A 148 10.95 -10.89 -0.65
CA THR A 148 10.90 -10.63 0.80
C THR A 148 10.10 -9.35 1.08
N PRO A 149 9.29 -9.30 2.16
CA PRO A 149 8.51 -8.11 2.48
C PRO A 149 9.37 -6.84 2.54
N PHE A 150 8.89 -5.76 1.93
CA PHE A 150 9.60 -4.48 1.82
C PHE A 150 10.97 -4.58 1.13
N CYS A 151 11.15 -5.52 0.19
CA CYS A 151 12.37 -5.64 -0.62
C CYS A 151 12.10 -5.55 -2.13
N CYS A 152 13.11 -5.03 -2.84
CA CYS A 152 13.18 -5.15 -4.29
C CYS A 152 13.50 -6.61 -4.69
N SER A 153 13.18 -6.99 -5.93
CA SER A 153 13.55 -8.29 -6.50
C SER A 153 15.07 -8.49 -6.65
N CYS A 154 15.87 -7.42 -6.58
CA CYS A 154 17.33 -7.51 -6.51
C CYS A 154 17.85 -7.85 -5.09
N GLY A 155 16.96 -8.01 -4.12
CA GLY A 155 17.29 -8.28 -2.71
C GLY A 155 17.61 -7.03 -1.89
N GLN A 156 17.60 -5.83 -2.48
CA GLN A 156 17.75 -4.59 -1.71
C GLN A 156 16.54 -4.39 -0.79
N SER A 157 16.80 -4.25 0.51
CA SER A 157 15.80 -3.78 1.48
C SER A 157 15.40 -2.35 1.14
N LEU A 158 14.10 -2.07 1.12
CA LEU A 158 13.55 -0.73 0.93
C LEU A 158 13.41 0.04 2.25
N LYS A 159 13.58 -0.66 3.38
CA LYS A 159 13.64 -0.07 4.73
C LYS A 159 15.07 -0.13 5.29
N GLN A 160 15.45 0.87 6.06
CA GLN A 160 16.76 0.93 6.70
C GLN A 160 16.71 0.46 8.17
N SER A 161 15.58 0.64 8.86
CA SER A 161 15.44 0.26 10.27
C SER A 161 14.79 -1.12 10.45
N PHE A 162 15.28 -1.86 11.44
CA PHE A 162 14.64 -3.06 11.97
C PHE A 162 14.31 -2.79 13.44
N ASP A 163 13.13 -2.24 13.69
CA ASP A 163 12.64 -2.06 15.06
C ASP A 163 12.31 -3.42 15.70
N ASP A 164 12.50 -3.54 17.02
CA ASP A 164 12.03 -4.67 17.83
C ASP A 164 11.07 -4.20 18.94
N PRO A 165 9.80 -4.63 18.93
CA PRO A 165 9.13 -5.41 17.88
C PRO A 165 8.83 -4.56 16.63
N LEU A 166 8.81 -5.20 15.46
CA LEU A 166 8.59 -4.55 14.15
C LEU A 166 7.34 -3.67 14.11
N TRP A 167 6.26 -4.09 14.78
CA TRP A 167 4.98 -3.38 14.79
C TRP A 167 4.88 -2.25 15.81
N LYS A 168 5.97 -1.89 16.50
CA LYS A 168 5.98 -0.86 17.55
C LYS A 168 5.48 0.51 17.07
N LYS A 169 5.71 0.84 15.81
CA LYS A 169 5.31 2.12 15.19
C LYS A 169 4.08 2.01 14.28
N TRP A 170 3.52 0.81 14.12
CA TRP A 170 2.38 0.61 13.22
C TRP A 170 1.10 1.16 13.83
N GLY A 171 0.21 1.70 12.99
CA GLY A 171 -1.02 2.33 13.46
C GLY A 171 -0.85 3.72 14.06
N GLY A 172 0.38 4.24 14.09
CA GLY A 172 0.65 5.57 14.62
C GLY A 172 -0.04 6.68 13.84
N GLU A 173 -0.19 7.83 14.49
CA GLU A 173 -0.68 9.05 13.84
C GLU A 173 0.30 9.50 12.75
N VAL A 174 -0.26 9.97 11.64
CA VAL A 174 0.50 10.59 10.55
C VAL A 174 -0.12 11.95 10.26
N HIS A 175 0.73 12.95 10.05
CA HIS A 175 0.30 14.32 9.75
C HIS A 175 0.68 14.67 8.31
N ILE A 176 -0.30 15.14 7.55
CA ILE A 176 -0.07 15.69 6.21
C ILE A 176 0.53 17.09 6.39
N LYS A 177 1.71 17.30 5.84
CA LYS A 177 2.43 18.58 5.83
C LYS A 177 2.25 19.36 4.52
N ASP A 178 1.79 18.69 3.46
CA ASP A 178 1.53 19.30 2.17
C ASP A 178 0.12 19.92 2.16
N ASP A 179 0.05 21.25 2.12
CA ASP A 179 -1.21 22.01 2.16
C ASP A 179 -2.13 21.73 0.97
N ILE A 180 -1.56 21.46 -0.21
CA ILE A 180 -2.34 21.16 -1.42
C ILE A 180 -2.99 19.79 -1.26
N VAL A 181 -2.23 18.79 -0.85
CA VAL A 181 -2.75 17.44 -0.58
C VAL A 181 -3.79 17.49 0.54
N LEU A 182 -3.54 18.22 1.62
CA LEU A 182 -4.49 18.40 2.71
C LEU A 182 -5.82 19.02 2.21
N SER A 183 -5.74 20.07 1.39
CA SER A 183 -6.91 20.70 0.77
C SER A 183 -7.71 19.70 -0.08
N TRP A 184 -7.04 18.86 -0.87
CA TRP A 184 -7.69 17.82 -1.65
C TRP A 184 -8.41 16.80 -0.77
N LEU A 185 -7.75 16.28 0.27
CA LEU A 185 -8.32 15.29 1.18
C LEU A 185 -9.57 15.79 1.90
N ASN A 186 -9.58 17.07 2.29
CA ASN A 186 -10.75 17.73 2.86
C ASN A 186 -11.87 17.86 1.83
N LYS A 187 -11.55 18.30 0.61
CA LYS A 187 -12.52 18.48 -0.49
C LYS A 187 -13.26 17.19 -0.85
N VAL A 188 -12.56 16.04 -0.84
CA VAL A 188 -13.18 14.73 -1.14
C VAL A 188 -13.65 13.97 0.11
N GLY A 189 -13.62 14.61 1.28
CA GLY A 189 -14.12 14.05 2.54
C GLY A 189 -13.40 12.79 2.99
N ILE A 190 -12.09 12.67 2.73
CA ILE A 190 -11.23 11.61 3.28
C ILE A 190 -10.78 12.01 4.68
N MET A 191 -10.43 13.28 4.87
CA MET A 191 -10.25 13.87 6.19
C MET A 191 -11.58 14.49 6.62
N LYS A 192 -12.08 14.11 7.80
CA LYS A 192 -13.20 14.80 8.42
C LYS A 192 -12.65 16.03 9.14
N SER A 193 -13.15 17.21 8.79
CA SER A 193 -13.08 18.42 9.60
C SER A 193 -13.79 18.24 10.94
#